data_AF-A0AAD3DFP2-F1
#
_entry.id   AF-A0AAD3DFP2-F1
#
_cell.length_a   1.000
_cell.length_b   1.000
_cell.length_c   1.000
_cell.angle_alpha   90.00
_cell.angle_beta   90.00
_cell.angle_gamma   90.00
#
_symmetry.space_group_name_H-M   'P 1'
#
loop_
_entity.id
_entity.type
_entity.pdbx_description
1 polymer ?
#
loop_
_entity_poly.entity_id
_entity_poly.type
_entity_poly.pdbx_seq_one_letter_code
_entity_poly.pdbx_strand_id
1 'polypeptide(L)'
;MASDATPLEQAFDKLNTCIKNQQHKKALKACDEILALAPGDEDALRCKVVAHMQLSEYKEALVLINKPPLAGLDLGFEKAYCLYRLGQIDEALSVVSSQLRSPQLAPEAAPPLLQLQAQLQYRRGRTRDCINTYDTLFQQHKVPRHSTNPTFS
;
A
#
# COMPACT_ATOMS: atom_id res chain seq x y z
N MET A 1 2.12 39.99 -24.20
CA MET A 1 1.38 40.09 -22.93
C MET A 1 1.64 38.79 -22.20
N ALA A 2 2.46 38.82 -21.14
CA ALA A 2 2.75 37.62 -20.36
C ALA A 2 1.48 37.28 -19.58
N SER A 3 0.86 36.15 -19.89
CA SER A 3 -0.18 35.59 -19.05
C SER A 3 0.48 35.25 -17.72
N ASP A 4 0.22 36.05 -16.68
CA ASP A 4 0.59 35.72 -15.31
C ASP A 4 -0.19 34.45 -14.93
N ALA A 5 0.43 33.29 -15.17
CA ALA A 5 -0.12 32.01 -14.75
C ALA A 5 -0.39 32.08 -13.25
N THR A 6 -1.58 31.65 -12.85
CA THR A 6 -1.99 31.71 -11.46
C THR A 6 -1.00 30.93 -10.58
N PRO A 7 -0.84 31.29 -9.29
CA PRO A 7 0.04 30.54 -8.40
C PRO A 7 -0.26 29.03 -8.35
N LEU A 8 -1.53 28.66 -8.57
CA LEU A 8 -1.99 27.28 -8.67
C LEU A 8 -1.49 26.59 -9.95
N GLU A 9 -1.65 27.22 -11.12
CA GLU A 9 -1.15 26.69 -12.41
C GLU A 9 0.37 26.48 -12.37
N GLN A 10 1.11 27.44 -11.82
CA GLN A 10 2.57 27.31 -11.66
C GLN A 10 2.94 26.14 -10.75
N ALA A 11 2.15 25.88 -9.70
CA ALA A 11 2.38 24.75 -8.80
C ALA A 11 2.10 23.40 -9.50
N PHE A 12 1.06 23.32 -10.33
CA PHE A 12 0.80 22.15 -11.18
C PHE A 12 1.90 21.91 -12.22
N ASP A 13 2.42 22.95 -12.85
CA ASP A 13 3.52 22.84 -13.80
C ASP A 13 4.81 22.33 -13.13
N LYS A 14 5.11 22.83 -11.93
CA LYS A 14 6.21 22.32 -11.10
C LYS A 14 5.99 20.86 -10.73
N LEU A 15 4.78 20.49 -10.31
CA LEU A 15 4.43 19.12 -9.95
C LEU A 15 4.64 18.17 -11.14
N ASN A 16 4.09 18.52 -12.31
CA ASN A 16 4.24 17.75 -13.54
C ASN A 16 5.71 17.57 -13.92
N THR A 17 6.50 18.64 -13.81
CA THR A 17 7.95 18.60 -14.07
C THR A 17 8.68 17.69 -13.07
N CYS A 18 8.33 17.76 -11.79
CA CYS A 18 8.92 16.90 -10.75
C CYS A 18 8.56 15.43 -10.97
N ILE A 19 7.31 15.12 -11.35
CA ILE A 19 6.86 13.76 -11.65
C ILE A 19 7.61 13.19 -12.86
N LYS A 20 7.70 13.95 -13.96
CA LYS A 20 8.45 13.53 -15.16
C LYS A 20 9.92 13.22 -14.87
N ASN A 21 10.52 14.01 -13.97
CA ASN A 21 11.92 13.84 -13.55
C ASN A 21 12.11 12.86 -12.38
N GLN A 22 11.05 12.15 -11.95
CA GLN A 22 11.07 11.22 -10.81
C GLN A 22 11.57 11.86 -9.50
N GLN A 23 11.41 13.18 -9.35
CA GLN A 23 11.82 13.94 -8.17
C GLN A 23 10.74 13.88 -7.09
N HIS A 24 10.44 12.69 -6.59
CA HIS A 24 9.27 12.44 -5.72
C HIS A 24 9.22 13.32 -4.45
N LYS A 25 10.38 13.59 -3.81
CA LYS A 25 10.44 14.51 -2.66
C LYS A 25 10.05 15.95 -3.00
N LYS A 26 10.39 16.43 -4.21
CA LYS A 26 9.97 17.77 -4.67
C LYS A 26 8.52 17.76 -5.14
N ALA A 27 8.08 16.65 -5.74
CA ALA A 27 6.68 16.45 -6.08
C ALA A 27 5.78 16.54 -4.84
N LEU A 28 6.18 15.95 -3.71
CA LEU A 28 5.45 16.12 -2.43
C LEU A 28 5.30 17.59 -2.03
N LYS A 29 6.39 18.37 -2.12
CA LYS A 29 6.33 19.82 -1.81
C LYS A 29 5.40 20.57 -2.75
N ALA A 30 5.43 20.26 -4.05
CA ALA A 30 4.53 20.86 -5.02
C ALA A 30 3.07 20.47 -4.77
N CYS A 31 2.79 19.22 -4.40
CA CYS A 31 1.47 18.79 -3.94
C CYS A 31 1.04 19.58 -2.70
N ASP A 32 1.92 19.80 -1.71
CA ASP A 32 1.60 20.58 -0.52
C ASP A 32 1.29 22.05 -0.85
N GLU A 33 2.02 22.66 -1.80
CA GLU A 33 1.73 24.00 -2.32
C GLU A 33 0.34 24.07 -2.96
N ILE A 34 -0.01 23.08 -3.80
CA ILE A 34 -1.34 22.99 -4.42
C ILE A 34 -2.43 22.83 -3.37
N LEU A 35 -2.25 21.91 -2.42
CA LEU A 35 -3.23 21.62 -1.38
C LEU A 35 -3.39 22.75 -0.36
N ALA A 36 -2.40 23.63 -0.22
CA ALA A 36 -2.56 24.86 0.56
C ALA A 36 -3.54 25.84 -0.10
N LEU A 37 -3.59 25.86 -1.44
CA LEU A 37 -4.49 26.71 -2.22
C LEU A 37 -5.85 26.04 -2.49
N ALA A 38 -5.85 24.72 -2.70
CA ALA A 38 -7.01 23.90 -2.98
C ALA A 38 -6.97 22.59 -2.15
N PRO A 39 -7.39 22.63 -0.87
CA PRO A 39 -7.25 21.49 0.06
C PRO A 39 -7.98 20.22 -0.34
N GLY A 40 -8.99 20.32 -1.22
CA GLY A 40 -9.78 19.21 -1.73
C GLY A 40 -9.38 18.74 -3.12
N ASP A 41 -8.26 19.22 -3.67
CA ASP A 41 -7.83 18.84 -5.02
C ASP A 41 -7.46 17.35 -5.08
N GLU A 42 -8.31 16.56 -5.74
CA GLU A 42 -8.18 15.11 -5.81
C GLU A 42 -6.93 14.68 -6.59
N ASP A 43 -6.58 15.40 -7.66
CA ASP A 43 -5.42 15.08 -8.48
C ASP A 43 -4.11 15.30 -7.71
N ALA A 44 -3.97 16.42 -7.01
CA ALA A 44 -2.82 16.68 -6.15
C ALA A 44 -2.71 15.65 -5.02
N LEU A 45 -3.83 15.24 -4.41
CA LEU A 45 -3.85 14.19 -3.40
C LEU A 45 -3.43 12.82 -3.97
N ARG A 46 -3.90 12.44 -5.17
CA ARG A 46 -3.49 11.20 -5.85
C ARG A 46 -2.01 11.23 -6.20
N CYS A 47 -1.51 12.33 -6.75
CA CYS A 47 -0.08 12.52 -6.99
C CYS A 47 0.74 12.41 -5.70
N LYS A 48 0.24 12.94 -4.59
CA LYS A 48 0.88 12.85 -3.28
C LYS A 48 0.94 11.41 -2.78
N VAL A 49 -0.13 10.63 -2.92
CA VAL A 49 -0.16 9.19 -2.60
C VAL A 49 0.91 8.44 -3.41
N VAL A 50 0.94 8.64 -4.73
CA VAL A 50 1.92 7.98 -5.60
C VAL A 50 3.35 8.38 -5.21
N ALA A 51 3.60 9.66 -4.91
CA ALA A 51 4.91 10.12 -4.47
C ALA A 51 5.36 9.44 -3.17
N HIS A 52 4.47 9.31 -2.17
CA HIS A 52 4.77 8.54 -0.95
C HIS A 52 5.06 7.06 -1.26
N MET A 53 4.29 6.42 -2.14
CA MET A 53 4.53 5.02 -2.53
C MET A 53 5.91 4.82 -3.18
N GLN A 54 6.33 5.76 -4.03
CA GLN A 54 7.66 5.73 -4.69
C GLN A 54 8.79 5.98 -3.70
N LEU A 55 8.55 6.77 -2.65
CA LEU A 55 9.48 6.97 -1.54
C LEU A 55 9.46 5.83 -0.51
N SER A 56 8.65 4.79 -0.74
CA SER A 56 8.43 3.68 0.19
C SER A 56 7.78 4.05 1.52
N GLU A 57 7.10 5.19 1.56
CA GLU A 57 6.34 5.75 2.69
C GLU A 57 4.89 5.23 2.65
N TYR A 58 4.71 3.90 2.75
CA TYR A 58 3.42 3.25 2.53
C TYR A 58 2.37 3.54 3.61
N LYS A 59 2.81 3.85 4.84
CA LYS A 59 1.89 4.18 5.94
C LYS A 59 1.24 5.54 5.68
N GLU A 60 2.04 6.50 5.28
CA GLU A 60 1.65 7.87 4.94
C GLU A 60 0.70 7.87 3.74
N ALA A 61 1.02 7.07 2.71
CA ALA A 61 0.13 6.84 1.57
C ALA A 61 -1.23 6.28 2.01
N LEU A 62 -1.26 5.25 2.87
CA LEU A 62 -2.52 4.69 3.37
C LEU A 62 -3.34 5.67 4.21
N VAL A 63 -2.69 6.49 5.02
CA VAL A 63 -3.38 7.53 5.79
C VAL A 63 -4.09 8.51 4.88
N LEU A 64 -3.47 8.90 3.76
CA LEU A 64 -4.10 9.77 2.76
C LEU A 64 -5.26 9.08 2.05
N ILE A 65 -5.07 7.84 1.57
CA ILE A 65 -6.10 7.08 0.85
C ILE A 65 -7.37 6.89 1.71
N ASN A 66 -7.21 6.68 3.02
CA ASN A 66 -8.34 6.45 3.92
C ASN A 66 -9.01 7.74 4.42
N LYS A 67 -8.55 8.93 4.02
CA LYS A 67 -9.14 10.21 4.40
C LYS A 67 -9.94 10.83 3.25
N PRO A 68 -11.06 11.53 3.53
CA PRO A 68 -11.73 12.34 2.51
C PRO A 68 -10.77 13.41 1.94
N PRO A 69 -10.89 13.76 0.65
CA PRO A 69 -11.84 13.24 -0.34
C PRO A 69 -11.48 11.86 -0.92
N LEU A 70 -10.23 11.40 -0.78
CA LEU A 70 -9.75 10.15 -1.41
C LEU A 70 -10.48 8.88 -0.96
N ALA A 71 -11.01 8.86 0.26
CA ALA A 71 -11.74 7.70 0.79
C ALA A 71 -12.96 7.28 -0.06
N GLY A 72 -13.51 8.20 -0.85
CA GLY A 72 -14.62 7.94 -1.77
C GLY A 72 -14.21 7.57 -3.20
N LEU A 73 -12.91 7.64 -3.52
CA LEU A 73 -12.38 7.39 -4.86
C LEU A 73 -11.93 5.95 -5.05
N ASP A 74 -11.87 5.54 -6.32
CA ASP A 74 -11.32 4.25 -6.68
C ASP A 74 -9.79 4.23 -6.63
N LEU A 75 -9.25 4.01 -5.43
CA LEU A 75 -7.82 3.80 -5.17
C LEU A 75 -7.56 2.39 -4.59
N GLY A 76 -8.37 1.41 -5.00
CA GLY A 76 -8.31 0.05 -4.48
C GLY A 76 -6.96 -0.63 -4.73
N PHE A 77 -6.35 -0.36 -5.89
CA PHE A 77 -5.04 -0.92 -6.24
C PHE A 77 -3.92 -0.35 -5.35
N GLU A 78 -3.83 0.97 -5.23
CA GLU A 78 -2.84 1.66 -4.41
C GLU A 78 -2.96 1.25 -2.94
N LYS A 79 -4.20 1.16 -2.43
CA LYS A 79 -4.47 0.69 -1.07
C LYS A 79 -3.97 -0.73 -0.85
N ALA A 80 -4.36 -1.66 -1.72
CA ALA A 80 -3.92 -3.05 -1.65
C ALA A 80 -2.39 -3.18 -1.74
N TYR A 81 -1.76 -2.41 -2.63
CA TYR A 81 -0.31 -2.41 -2.79
C TYR A 81 0.41 -1.89 -1.53
N CYS A 82 -0.08 -0.82 -0.91
CA CYS A 82 0.50 -0.31 0.34
C CYS A 82 0.38 -1.35 1.47
N LEU A 83 -0.80 -1.98 1.63
CA LEU A 83 -1.02 -3.05 2.62
C LEU A 83 -0.08 -4.24 2.39
N TYR A 84 0.10 -4.64 1.12
CA TYR A 84 1.05 -5.67 0.73
C TYR A 84 2.48 -5.33 1.16
N ARG A 85 2.94 -4.10 0.90
CA ARG A 85 4.29 -3.64 1.25
C ARG A 85 4.51 -3.52 2.76
N LEU A 86 3.44 -3.32 3.53
CA LEU A 86 3.46 -3.35 4.99
C LEU A 86 3.34 -4.77 5.58
N GLY A 87 3.19 -5.80 4.74
CA GLY A 87 3.06 -7.19 5.18
C GLY A 87 1.65 -7.57 5.66
N GLN A 88 0.66 -6.68 5.52
CA GLN A 88 -0.74 -6.94 5.86
C GLN A 88 -1.43 -7.73 4.72
N ILE A 89 -0.99 -8.98 4.53
CA ILE A 89 -1.36 -9.80 3.36
C ILE A 89 -2.86 -10.10 3.30
N ASP A 90 -3.49 -10.44 4.42
CA ASP A 90 -4.92 -10.78 4.46
C ASP A 90 -5.81 -9.56 4.16
N GLU A 91 -5.46 -8.39 4.69
CA GLU A 91 -6.16 -7.13 4.41
C GLU A 91 -6.00 -6.72 2.94
N ALA A 92 -4.79 -6.84 2.39
CA ALA A 92 -4.52 -6.58 0.98
C ALA A 92 -5.38 -7.49 0.08
N LEU A 93 -5.48 -8.78 0.39
CA LEU A 93 -6.35 -9.73 -0.32
C LEU A 93 -7.83 -9.35 -0.24
N SER A 94 -8.29 -8.89 0.94
CA SER A 94 -9.65 -8.42 1.11
C SER A 94 -9.97 -7.26 0.17
N VAL A 95 -9.08 -6.24 0.12
CA VAL A 95 -9.24 -5.06 -0.75
C VAL A 95 -9.23 -5.47 -2.23
N VAL A 96 -8.29 -6.32 -2.66
CA VAL A 96 -8.25 -6.79 -4.06
C VAL A 96 -9.52 -7.56 -4.41
N SER A 97 -10.01 -8.42 -3.51
CA SER A 97 -11.23 -9.20 -3.74
C SER A 97 -12.50 -8.37 -3.77
N SER A 98 -12.58 -7.28 -3.00
CA SER A 98 -13.71 -6.33 -3.11
C SER A 98 -13.66 -5.59 -4.43
N GLN A 99 -12.46 -5.18 -4.85
CA GLN A 99 -12.27 -4.43 -6.09
C GLN A 99 -12.60 -5.26 -7.34
N LEU A 100 -12.14 -6.51 -7.39
CA LEU A 100 -12.45 -7.45 -8.48
C LEU A 100 -13.94 -7.83 -8.57
N ARG A 101 -14.68 -7.68 -7.47
CA ARG A 101 -16.14 -7.91 -7.44
C ARG A 101 -16.95 -6.66 -7.78
N SER A 102 -16.32 -5.49 -7.86
CA SER A 102 -17.01 -4.25 -8.18
C SER A 102 -17.52 -4.31 -9.62
N PRO A 103 -18.82 -4.09 -9.87
CA PRO A 103 -19.38 -4.08 -11.23
C PRO A 103 -18.88 -2.88 -12.05
N GLN A 104 -18.28 -1.88 -11.40
CA GLN A 104 -17.74 -0.66 -12.01
C GLN A 104 -16.24 -0.80 -12.35
N LEU A 105 -15.65 -1.97 -12.09
CA LEU A 105 -14.23 -2.17 -12.36
C LEU A 105 -13.95 -2.04 -13.86
N ALA A 106 -13.07 -1.11 -14.19
CA ALA A 106 -12.60 -0.94 -15.55
C ALA A 106 -11.85 -2.20 -16.03
N PRO A 107 -12.12 -2.72 -17.25
CA PRO A 107 -11.47 -3.94 -17.76
C PRO A 107 -9.94 -3.88 -17.72
N GLU A 108 -9.35 -2.71 -17.92
CA GLU A 108 -7.91 -2.46 -17.86
C GLU A 108 -7.32 -2.52 -16.45
N ALA A 109 -8.14 -2.31 -15.42
CA ALA A 109 -7.72 -2.38 -14.02
C ALA A 109 -7.73 -3.82 -13.47
N ALA A 110 -8.43 -4.75 -14.13
CA ALA A 110 -8.54 -6.14 -13.68
C ALA A 110 -7.22 -6.94 -13.76
N PRO A 111 -6.43 -6.91 -14.85
CA PRO A 111 -5.16 -7.65 -14.93
C PRO A 111 -4.15 -7.33 -13.82
N PRO A 112 -3.84 -6.06 -13.50
CA PRO A 112 -2.88 -5.76 -12.42
C PRO A 112 -3.41 -6.18 -11.04
N LEU A 113 -4.73 -6.09 -10.80
CA LEU A 113 -5.34 -6.59 -9.57
C LEU A 113 -5.26 -8.12 -9.46
N LEU A 114 -5.52 -8.86 -10.53
CA LEU A 114 -5.38 -10.33 -10.55
C LEU A 114 -3.92 -10.75 -10.33
N GLN A 115 -2.97 -10.04 -10.95
CA GLN A 115 -1.56 -10.28 -10.73
C GLN A 115 -1.17 -10.04 -9.26
N LEU A 116 -1.64 -8.95 -8.67
CA LEU A 116 -1.42 -8.66 -7.25
C LEU A 116 -2.06 -9.72 -6.35
N GLN A 117 -3.28 -10.17 -6.67
CA GLN A 117 -3.98 -11.24 -5.95
C GLN A 117 -3.15 -12.54 -5.94
N ALA A 118 -2.63 -12.94 -7.10
CA ALA A 118 -1.81 -14.14 -7.22
C ALA A 118 -0.52 -14.04 -6.38
N GLN A 119 0.18 -12.91 -6.44
CA GLN A 119 1.38 -12.65 -5.63
C GLN A 119 1.07 -12.73 -4.12
N LEU A 120 -0.06 -12.16 -3.69
CA LEU A 120 -0.51 -12.18 -2.31
C LEU A 120 -0.85 -13.59 -1.83
N GLN A 121 -1.60 -14.37 -2.63
CA GLN A 121 -1.94 -15.76 -2.30
C GLN A 121 -0.67 -16.61 -2.17
N TYR A 122 0.29 -16.43 -3.08
CA TYR A 122 1.57 -17.12 -3.02
C TYR A 122 2.36 -16.80 -1.73
N ARG A 123 2.44 -15.52 -1.38
CA ARG A 123 3.07 -15.05 -0.13
C ARG A 123 2.37 -15.57 1.12
N ARG A 124 1.04 -15.62 1.10
CA ARG A 124 0.23 -16.17 2.20
C ARG A 124 0.49 -17.67 2.41
N GLY A 125 0.58 -18.43 1.32
CA GLY A 125 0.94 -19.86 1.35
C GLY A 125 2.30 -20.09 2.02
N ARG A 126 3.34 -19.43 1.52
CA ARG A 126 4.70 -19.52 2.11
C ARG A 126 4.75 -19.11 3.59
N THR A 127 3.95 -18.12 3.98
CA THR A 127 3.88 -17.67 5.38
C THR A 127 3.27 -18.76 6.27
N ARG A 128 2.21 -19.43 5.81
CA ARG A 128 1.60 -20.57 6.51
C ARG A 128 2.57 -21.75 6.60
N ASP A 129 3.26 -22.07 5.52
CA ASP A 129 4.26 -23.14 5.49
C ASP A 129 5.41 -22.87 6.48
N CYS A 130 5.83 -21.60 6.59
CA CYS A 130 6.83 -21.16 7.56
C CYS A 130 6.34 -21.37 9.01
N ILE A 131 5.11 -20.93 9.34
CA ILE A 131 4.51 -21.12 10.67
C ILE A 131 4.46 -22.61 11.02
N ASN A 132 3.98 -23.46 10.11
CA ASN A 132 3.93 -24.91 10.32
C ASN A 132 5.33 -25.49 10.60
N THR A 133 6.36 -25.01 9.91
CA THR A 133 7.75 -25.45 10.11
C THR A 133 8.29 -25.00 11.47
N TYR A 134 7.92 -23.81 11.93
CA TYR A 134 8.27 -23.34 13.28
C TYR A 134 7.54 -24.14 14.36
N ASP A 135 6.27 -24.47 14.16
CA ASP A 135 5.50 -25.30 15.10
C ASP A 135 6.11 -26.70 15.23
N THR A 136 6.53 -27.32 14.13
CA THR A 136 7.20 -28.63 14.17
C THR A 136 8.57 -28.55 14.87
N LEU A 137 9.37 -27.52 14.59
CA LEU A 137 10.63 -27.27 15.28
C LEU A 137 10.40 -27.09 16.79
N PHE A 138 9.40 -26.31 17.20
CA PHE A 138 9.08 -26.09 18.60
C PHE A 138 8.59 -27.37 19.30
N GLN A 139 7.82 -28.21 18.62
CA GLN A 139 7.39 -29.51 19.15
C GLN A 139 8.57 -30.47 19.34
N GLN A 140 9.53 -30.50 18.41
CA GLN A 140 10.75 -31.32 18.52
C GLN A 140 11.69 -30.84 19.63
N HIS A 141 11.78 -29.52 19.85
CA HIS A 141 12.62 -28.92 20.89
C HIS A 141 11.93 -28.81 22.26
N LYS A 142 10.64 -29.13 22.38
CA LYS A 142 10.02 -29.49 23.66
C LYS A 142 10.56 -30.86 24.10
N VAL A 143 11.78 -30.84 24.65
CA VAL A 143 12.39 -31.97 25.35
C VAL A 143 11.39 -32.48 26.41
N PRO A 144 10.96 -33.75 26.38
CA PRO A 144 10.31 -34.35 27.53
C PRO A 144 11.31 -34.26 28.67
N ARG A 145 10.99 -33.52 29.74
CA ARG A 145 11.75 -33.66 30.99
C ARG A 145 11.67 -35.13 31.35
N HIS A 146 12.79 -35.84 31.21
CA HIS A 146 12.94 -37.23 31.62
C HIS A 146 12.33 -37.38 33.01
N SER A 147 11.22 -38.10 33.11
CA SER A 147 10.73 -38.63 34.38
C SER A 147 11.70 -39.73 34.83
N THR A 148 12.83 -39.31 35.42
CA THR A 148 13.64 -40.19 36.26
C THR A 148 12.88 -40.36 37.57
N ASN A 149 12.10 -41.43 37.70
CA ASN A 149 11.64 -41.90 39.00
C ASN A 149 12.80 -42.68 39.63
N PRO A 150 13.39 -42.25 40.75
CA PRO A 150 14.30 -43.11 41.49
C PRO A 150 13.45 -44.08 42.32
N THR A 151 13.44 -45.35 41.94
CA THR A 151 13.01 -46.43 42.83
C THR A 151 14.08 -46.57 43.92
N PHE A 152 13.79 -46.05 45.12
CA PHE A 152 14.48 -46.47 46.34
C PHE A 152 13.69 -47.62 46.99
N SER A 153 14.47 -48.56 47.51
CA SER A 153 14.14 -49.91 48.00
C SER A 153 12.94 -50.06 48.91
#